data_AF-A0A7V7DAU9-F1
#
_entry.id   AF-A0A7V7DAU9-F1
#
_cell.length_a   1.000
_cell.length_b   1.000
_cell.length_c   1.000
_cell.angle_alpha   90.00
_cell.angle_beta   90.00
_cell.angle_gamma   90.00
#
_symmetry.space_group_name_H-M   'P 1'
#
loop_
_entity.id
_entity.type
_entity.pdbx_description
1 polymer ?
#
loop_
_entity_poly.entity_id
_entity_poly.type
_entity_poly.pdbx_seq_one_letter_code
_entity_poly.pdbx_strand_id
1 'polypeptide(L)'
;MNSFSTDIRDIRKFGLIAFLFFGILCAVGIWRHKPVPIYLFGFLSCLGIGFILIPDILRPVYRAWLKIAHFIGQVITTLMLAIAYYAVITPATLIKRLFGGRPLPLSPDPDASTYWVSRDEPAQPKERFYKRF
;
A
#
# COMPACT_ATOMS: atom_id res chain seq x y z
N MET A 1 4.97 11.90 -9.39
CA MET A 1 6.01 10.90 -9.76
C MET A 1 5.33 9.66 -10.32
N ASN A 2 5.16 9.59 -11.63
CA ASN A 2 4.57 8.42 -12.31
C ASN A 2 5.70 7.56 -12.88
N SER A 3 6.30 6.69 -12.07
CA SER A 3 7.29 5.71 -12.54
C SER A 3 6.59 4.52 -13.19
N PHE A 4 5.72 4.75 -14.16
CA PHE A 4 5.28 3.68 -15.06
C PHE A 4 6.37 3.48 -16.10
N SER A 5 7.50 2.90 -15.68
CA SER A 5 8.57 2.47 -16.58
C SER A 5 8.03 1.35 -17.46
N THR A 6 7.34 1.75 -18.53
CA THR A 6 6.96 0.88 -19.65
C THR A 6 8.17 0.70 -20.57
N ASP A 7 9.33 0.46 -19.94
CA ASP A 7 10.56 0.11 -20.60
C ASP A 7 10.45 -1.37 -21.00
N ILE A 8 11.01 -1.70 -22.16
CA ILE A 8 11.03 -3.03 -22.73
C ILE A 8 11.67 -4.01 -21.73
N ARG A 9 12.67 -3.56 -20.96
CA ARG A 9 13.32 -4.36 -19.92
C ARG A 9 12.36 -4.83 -18.82
N ASP A 10 11.43 -3.97 -18.39
CA ASP A 10 10.48 -4.30 -17.33
C ASP A 10 9.38 -5.25 -17.82
N ILE A 11 8.97 -5.10 -19.08
CA ILE A 11 8.06 -6.06 -19.75
C ILE A 11 8.69 -7.45 -19.82
N ARG A 12 9.99 -7.54 -20.18
CA ARG A 12 10.71 -8.82 -20.24
C ARG A 12 10.91 -9.46 -18.86
N LYS A 13 11.20 -8.66 -17.83
CA LYS A 13 11.26 -9.15 -16.43
C LYS A 13 9.91 -9.69 -15.98
N PHE A 14 8.81 -8.99 -16.29
CA PHE A 14 7.46 -9.45 -15.99
C PHE A 14 7.15 -10.78 -16.70
N GLY A 15 7.49 -10.89 -17.99
CA GLY A 15 7.37 -12.14 -18.75
C GLY A 15 8.17 -13.29 -18.14
N LEU A 16 9.40 -13.04 -17.68
CA LEU A 16 10.25 -14.02 -17.00
C LEU A 16 9.63 -14.49 -15.68
N ILE A 17 9.15 -13.56 -14.85
CA ILE A 17 8.51 -13.87 -13.56
C ILE A 17 7.23 -14.66 -13.81
N ALA A 18 6.40 -14.25 -14.76
CA ALA A 18 5.18 -14.96 -15.14
C ALA A 18 5.48 -16.37 -15.65
N PHE A 19 6.45 -16.52 -16.56
CA PHE A 19 6.88 -17.82 -17.08
C PHE A 19 7.35 -18.76 -15.96
N LEU A 20 8.19 -18.26 -15.05
CA LEU A 20 8.75 -19.06 -13.97
C LEU A 20 7.65 -19.45 -12.95
N PHE A 21 6.80 -18.49 -12.57
CA PHE A 21 5.70 -18.72 -11.65
C PHE A 21 4.66 -19.69 -12.20
N PHE A 22 4.15 -19.45 -13.41
CA PHE A 22 3.16 -20.33 -14.05
C PHE A 22 3.78 -21.67 -14.48
N GLY A 23 5.08 -21.69 -14.83
CA GLY A 23 5.83 -22.92 -15.10
C GLY A 23 5.92 -23.83 -13.88
N ILE A 24 6.23 -23.27 -12.70
CA ILE A 24 6.23 -24.04 -11.44
C ILE A 24 4.83 -24.54 -11.11
N LEU A 25 3.80 -23.70 -11.24
CA LEU A 25 2.41 -24.12 -11.01
C LEU A 25 1.95 -25.23 -11.98
N CYS A 26 2.39 -25.17 -13.24
CA CYS A 26 2.17 -26.23 -14.22
C CYS A 26 2.85 -27.53 -13.78
N ALA A 27 4.13 -27.48 -13.36
CA ALA A 27 4.86 -28.65 -12.87
C ALA A 27 4.19 -29.29 -11.64
N VAL A 28 3.69 -28.48 -10.70
CA VAL A 28 2.91 -28.97 -9.55
C VAL A 28 1.56 -29.56 -10.00
N GLY A 29 0.93 -28.98 -11.01
CA GLY A 29 -0.29 -29.51 -11.63
C GLY A 29 -0.09 -30.90 -12.25
N ILE A 30 1.05 -31.12 -12.91
CA ILE A 30 1.46 -32.40 -13.47
C ILE A 30 1.64 -33.45 -12.36
N TRP A 31 2.32 -33.10 -11.26
CA TRP A 31 2.44 -33.97 -10.09
C TRP A 31 1.11 -34.32 -9.41
N ARG A 32 0.09 -33.45 -9.53
CA ARG A 32 -1.24 -33.68 -8.96
C ARG A 32 -2.19 -34.43 -9.91
N HIS A 33 -1.75 -34.78 -11.13
CA HIS A 33 -2.56 -35.43 -12.18
C HIS A 33 -3.92 -34.76 -12.46
N LYS A 34 -4.03 -33.45 -12.24
CA LYS A 34 -5.25 -32.68 -12.53
C LYS A 34 -5.10 -32.05 -13.92
N PRO A 35 -5.93 -32.40 -14.91
CA PRO A 35 -5.76 -31.91 -16.28
C PRO A 35 -6.01 -30.40 -16.41
N VAL A 36 -6.96 -29.86 -15.64
CA VAL A 36 -7.35 -28.43 -15.71
C VAL A 36 -6.19 -27.49 -15.35
N PRO A 37 -5.47 -27.66 -14.22
CA PRO A 37 -4.26 -26.89 -13.92
C PRO A 37 -3.17 -26.97 -14.99
N ILE A 38 -2.97 -28.13 -15.61
CA ILE A 38 -1.87 -28.36 -16.56
C ILE A 38 -2.09 -27.54 -17.83
N TYR A 39 -3.27 -27.62 -18.44
CA TYR A 39 -3.57 -26.87 -19.65
C TYR A 39 -3.62 -25.36 -19.40
N LEU A 40 -4.24 -24.94 -18.28
CA LEU A 40 -4.36 -23.53 -17.94
C LEU A 40 -2.99 -22.89 -17.66
N PHE A 41 -2.20 -23.48 -16.77
CA PHE A 41 -0.89 -22.94 -16.40
C PHE A 41 0.16 -23.14 -17.50
N GLY A 42 0.05 -24.19 -18.31
CA GLY A 42 0.86 -24.38 -19.51
C GLY A 42 0.61 -23.28 -20.56
N PHE A 43 -0.65 -22.93 -20.81
CA PHE A 43 -1.02 -21.82 -21.70
C PHE A 43 -0.50 -20.48 -21.19
N LEU A 44 -0.66 -20.20 -19.89
CA LEU A 44 -0.15 -18.96 -19.27
C LEU A 44 1.39 -18.88 -19.28
N SER A 45 2.08 -20.01 -19.14
CA SER A 45 3.53 -20.10 -19.26
C SER A 45 3.99 -19.78 -20.69
N CYS A 46 3.32 -20.35 -21.70
CA CYS A 46 3.55 -20.01 -23.11
C CYS A 46 3.30 -18.52 -23.40
N LEU A 47 2.26 -17.95 -22.81
CA LEU A 47 1.99 -16.52 -22.89
C LEU A 47 3.12 -15.68 -22.26
N GLY A 48 3.71 -16.15 -21.16
CA GLY A 48 4.91 -15.58 -20.54
C GLY A 48 6.11 -15.54 -21.49
N ILE A 49 6.33 -16.61 -22.27
CA ILE A 49 7.33 -16.65 -23.35
C ILE A 49 7.01 -15.63 -24.45
N GLY A 50 5.72 -15.45 -24.79
CA GLY A 50 5.26 -14.41 -25.72
C GLY A 50 5.66 -12.99 -25.30
N PHE A 51 5.59 -12.67 -24.00
CA PHE A 51 6.06 -11.39 -23.46
C PHE A 51 7.58 -11.19 -23.58
N ILE A 52 8.37 -12.28 -23.69
CA ILE A 52 9.83 -12.23 -23.85
C ILE A 52 10.23 -12.03 -25.31
N LEU A 53 9.53 -12.71 -26.24
CA LEU A 53 9.83 -12.73 -27.67
C LEU A 53 9.28 -11.50 -28.41
N ILE A 54 8.08 -11.02 -28.04
CA ILE A 54 7.40 -9.94 -28.77
C ILE A 54 6.89 -8.87 -27.79
N PRO A 55 7.79 -8.14 -27.11
CA PRO A 55 7.40 -7.15 -26.11
C PRO A 55 6.60 -5.98 -26.69
N ASP A 56 6.81 -5.61 -27.95
CA ASP A 56 6.16 -4.43 -28.55
C ASP A 56 4.67 -4.63 -28.81
N ILE A 57 4.25 -5.83 -29.25
CA ILE A 57 2.82 -6.16 -29.49
C ILE A 57 2.08 -6.37 -28.16
N LEU A 58 2.76 -6.89 -27.15
CA LEU A 58 2.15 -7.16 -25.83
C LEU A 58 2.23 -5.97 -24.85
N ARG A 59 2.91 -4.89 -25.24
CA ARG A 59 2.98 -3.63 -24.48
C ARG A 59 1.62 -3.02 -24.08
N PRO A 60 0.58 -2.94 -24.95
CA PRO A 60 -0.75 -2.46 -24.54
C PRO A 60 -1.41 -3.36 -23.49
N VAL A 61 -1.26 -4.68 -23.59
CA VAL A 61 -1.80 -5.64 -22.62
C VAL A 61 -1.13 -5.47 -21.26
N TYR A 62 0.20 -5.38 -21.23
CA TYR A 62 0.95 -5.11 -20.01
C TYR A 62 0.53 -3.80 -19.34
N ARG A 63 0.31 -2.74 -20.12
CA ARG A 63 -0.18 -1.45 -19.61
C ARG A 63 -1.58 -1.55 -19.02
N ALA A 64 -2.51 -2.25 -19.69
CA ALA A 64 -3.86 -2.46 -19.16
C ALA A 64 -3.81 -3.24 -17.83
N TRP A 65 -3.00 -4.31 -17.78
CA TRP A 65 -2.80 -5.10 -16.58
C TRP A 65 -2.23 -4.26 -15.41
N LEU A 66 -1.22 -3.45 -15.67
CA LEU A 66 -0.65 -2.55 -14.65
C LEU A 66 -1.66 -1.54 -14.12
N LYS A 67 -2.53 -0.98 -14.98
CA LYS A 67 -3.58 -0.07 -14.53
C LYS A 67 -4.55 -0.76 -13.57
N ILE A 68 -4.94 -1.99 -13.88
CA ILE A 68 -5.83 -2.79 -13.02
C ILE A 68 -5.12 -3.09 -11.69
N ALA A 69 -3.87 -3.57 -11.75
CA ALA A 69 -3.08 -3.85 -10.55
C ALA A 69 -2.91 -2.61 -9.66
N HIS A 70 -2.69 -1.44 -10.27
CA HIS A 70 -2.57 -0.18 -9.55
C HIS A 70 -3.89 0.24 -8.91
N PHE A 71 -5.01 0.12 -9.62
CA PHE A 71 -6.33 0.41 -9.08
C PHE A 71 -6.66 -0.49 -7.89
N ILE A 72 -6.40 -1.80 -8.01
CA ILE A 72 -6.56 -2.76 -6.91
C ILE A 72 -5.65 -2.36 -5.74
N GLY A 73 -4.39 -2.04 -6.00
CA GLY A 73 -3.44 -1.59 -4.98
C GLY A 73 -3.94 -0.35 -4.23
N GLN A 74 -4.42 0.66 -4.95
CA GLN A 74 -4.99 1.87 -4.36
C GLN A 74 -6.20 1.53 -3.47
N VAL A 75 -7.12 0.69 -3.94
CA VAL A 75 -8.28 0.27 -3.16
C VAL A 75 -7.85 -0.46 -1.89
N ILE A 76 -6.90 -1.39 -1.97
CA ILE A 76 -6.39 -2.14 -0.81
C ILE A 76 -5.71 -1.20 0.19
N THR A 77 -4.86 -0.27 -0.27
CA THR A 77 -4.19 0.69 0.60
C THR A 77 -5.19 1.60 1.30
N THR A 78 -6.17 2.15 0.56
CA THR A 78 -7.24 2.98 1.14
C THR A 78 -8.08 2.18 2.13
N LEU A 79 -8.43 0.94 1.79
CA LEU A 79 -9.21 0.06 2.67
C LEU A 79 -8.45 -0.27 3.95
N MET A 80 -7.17 -0.62 3.84
CA MET A 80 -6.32 -0.88 5.02
C MET A 80 -6.19 0.34 5.91
N LEU A 81 -6.01 1.53 5.32
CA LEU A 81 -5.94 2.77 6.09
C LEU A 81 -7.29 3.08 6.78
N ALA A 82 -8.41 2.86 6.08
CA ALA A 82 -9.74 3.03 6.65
C ALA A 82 -9.97 2.05 7.80
N ILE A 83 -9.62 0.77 7.63
CA ILE A 83 -9.71 -0.23 8.70
C ILE A 83 -8.84 0.18 9.89
N ALA A 84 -7.58 0.57 9.68
CA ALA A 84 -6.72 1.02 10.77
C ALA A 84 -7.32 2.22 11.52
N TYR A 85 -7.87 3.18 10.79
CA TYR A 85 -8.50 4.35 11.40
C TYR A 85 -9.76 4.00 12.20
N TYR A 86 -10.67 3.22 11.64
CA TYR A 86 -11.96 2.91 12.27
C TYR A 86 -11.89 1.77 13.29
N ALA A 87 -10.98 0.81 13.13
CA ALA A 87 -10.85 -0.33 14.04
C ALA A 87 -9.85 -0.09 15.18
N VAL A 88 -8.87 0.82 15.01
CA VAL A 88 -7.85 1.09 16.03
C VAL A 88 -7.97 2.51 16.58
N ILE A 89 -7.82 3.52 15.72
CA ILE A 89 -7.73 4.92 16.17
C ILE A 89 -9.06 5.39 16.77
N THR A 90 -10.16 5.18 16.05
CA THR A 90 -11.49 5.62 16.47
C THR A 90 -11.91 5.02 17.82
N PRO A 91 -11.88 3.69 18.05
CA PRO A 91 -12.23 3.12 19.35
C PRO A 91 -11.24 3.52 20.43
N ALA A 92 -9.94 3.64 20.14
CA ALA A 92 -8.98 4.15 21.14
C ALA A 92 -9.35 5.57 21.61
N THR A 93 -9.73 6.46 20.69
CA THR A 93 -10.18 7.81 21.05
C THR A 93 -11.52 7.82 21.79
N LEU A 94 -12.44 6.92 21.44
CA LEU A 94 -13.74 6.80 22.11
C LEU A 94 -13.56 6.29 23.54
N ILE A 95 -12.75 5.25 23.74
CA ILE A 95 -12.38 4.72 25.07
C ILE A 95 -11.73 5.83 25.89
N LYS A 96 -10.74 6.54 25.32
CA LYS A 96 -10.11 7.67 26.02
C LYS A 96 -11.13 8.75 26.40
N ARG A 97 -12.09 9.05 25.53
CA ARG A 97 -13.14 10.05 25.80
C ARG A 97 -14.10 9.59 26.90
N LEU A 98 -14.39 8.29 26.99
CA LEU A 98 -15.27 7.72 28.02
C LEU A 98 -14.58 7.59 29.38
N PHE A 99 -13.30 7.20 29.42
CA PHE A 99 -12.59 6.88 30.68
C PHE A 99 -11.56 7.93 31.13
N GLY A 100 -10.99 8.72 30.22
CA GLY A 100 -9.81 9.56 30.47
C GLY A 100 -10.03 11.07 30.34
N GLY A 101 -11.28 11.52 30.20
CA GLY A 101 -11.60 12.95 30.06
C GLY A 101 -11.16 13.57 28.72
N ARG A 102 -11.50 14.85 28.52
CA ARG A 102 -11.08 15.59 27.31
C ARG A 102 -9.62 16.05 27.50
N PRO A 103 -8.69 15.72 26.58
CA PRO A 103 -7.28 16.11 26.72
C PRO A 103 -7.04 17.61 26.61
N LEU A 104 -8.01 18.38 26.12
CA LEU A 104 -8.00 19.84 26.19
C LEU A 104 -9.34 20.33 26.77
N PRO A 105 -9.31 21.33 27.66
CA PRO A 105 -10.50 22.09 28.01
C PRO A 105 -10.92 22.91 26.79
N LEU A 106 -11.82 22.34 25.98
CA LEU A 106 -12.42 23.02 24.81
C LEU A 106 -13.63 23.89 25.20
N SER A 107 -14.09 23.77 26.44
CA SER A 107 -15.16 24.61 26.98
C SER A 107 -14.53 25.89 27.55
N PRO A 108 -14.98 27.09 27.13
CA PRO A 108 -14.61 28.31 27.82
C PRO A 108 -15.09 28.23 29.27
N ASP A 109 -14.17 28.42 30.20
CA ASP A 109 -14.46 28.53 31.63
C ASP A 109 -14.80 30.01 31.94
N PRO A 110 -16.04 30.32 32.34
CA PRO A 110 -16.46 31.69 32.65
C PRO A 110 -15.77 32.27 33.89
N ASP A 111 -15.31 31.40 34.81
CA ASP A 111 -14.70 31.80 36.08
C ASP A 111 -13.17 31.92 35.98
N ALA A 112 -12.58 31.54 34.84
CA ALA A 112 -11.15 31.64 34.62
C ALA A 112 -10.72 33.08 34.31
N SER A 113 -9.90 33.67 35.20
CA SER A 113 -9.32 35.00 35.00
C SER A 113 -8.32 35.07 33.84
N THR A 114 -7.70 33.94 33.49
CA THR A 114 -6.76 33.83 32.37
C THR A 114 -6.58 32.37 31.94
N TYR A 115 -6.51 32.13 30.63
CA TYR A 115 -6.17 30.81 30.06
C TYR A 115 -4.65 30.59 29.96
N TRP A 116 -3.85 31.56 30.38
CA TRP A 116 -2.39 31.45 30.36
C TRP A 116 -1.94 30.44 31.42
N VAL A 117 -1.35 29.34 30.95
CA VAL A 117 -0.71 28.34 31.80
C VAL A 117 0.71 28.82 32.11
N SER A 118 0.97 29.17 33.37
CA SER A 118 2.32 29.45 33.86
C SER A 118 3.20 28.22 33.66
N ARG A 119 4.37 28.41 33.04
CA ARG A 119 5.37 27.36 32.89
C ARG A 119 6.46 27.60 33.92
N ASP A 120 6.73 26.57 34.72
CA ASP A 120 7.85 26.59 35.67
C ASP A 120 9.20 26.44 34.96
N GLU A 121 9.23 25.84 33.76
CA GLU A 121 10.46 25.74 32.99
C GLU A 121 10.86 27.07 32.34
N PRO A 122 12.14 27.48 32.49
CA PRO A 122 12.66 28.65 31.81
C PRO A 122 12.60 28.47 30.29
N ALA A 123 12.40 29.59 29.59
CA ALA A 123 12.36 29.61 28.13
C ALA A 123 13.59 28.91 27.56
N GLN A 124 13.36 27.88 26.73
CA GLN A 124 14.44 27.08 26.15
C GLN A 124 15.37 28.01 25.34
N PRO A 125 16.70 27.88 25.49
CA PRO A 125 17.65 28.74 24.80
C PRO A 125 17.49 28.64 23.27
N LYS A 126 17.62 29.78 22.58
CA LYS A 126 17.42 29.92 21.12
C LYS A 126 18.23 28.89 20.30
N GLU A 127 19.37 28.47 20.84
CA GLU A 127 20.28 27.48 20.26
C GLU A 127 19.63 26.10 20.00
N ARG A 128 18.60 25.73 20.76
CA ARG A 128 17.92 24.43 20.62
C ARG A 128 16.98 24.37 19.41
N PHE A 129 16.72 25.51 18.76
CA PHE A 129 15.81 25.60 17.61
C PHE A 129 16.48 25.43 16.24
N TYR A 130 17.82 25.42 16.15
CA TYR A 130 18.54 25.31 14.87
C TYR A 130 18.39 23.96 14.14
N LYS A 131 17.85 22.92 14.80
CA LYS A 131 17.78 21.54 14.25
C LYS A 131 16.44 21.15 13.62
N ARG A 132 15.57 22.10 13.30
CA ARG A 132 14.19 21.81 12.85
C ARG A 132 13.82 22.23 11.42
N PHE A 133 14.79 22.65 10.60
CA PHE A 133 14.57 22.89 9.17
C PHE A 133 15.56 22.07 8.35
#